data_AF-A0A6N2E839-F1
#
_entry.id   AF-A0A6N2E839-F1
#
_cell.length_a   1.000
_cell.length_b   1.000
_cell.length_c   1.000
_cell.angle_alpha   90.00
_cell.angle_beta   90.00
_cell.angle_gamma   90.00
#
_symmetry.space_group_name_H-M   'P 1'
#
loop_
_entity.id
_entity.type
_entity.pdbx_description
1 polymer ?
#
loop_
_entity_poly.entity_id
_entity_poly.type
_entity_poly.pdbx_seq_one_letter_code
_entity_poly.pdbx_strand_id
1 'polypeptide(L)'
;MNRSVAIAVLGVFGLLFLGAAWWGWSDFRAWRTAVAACTTPLVIDQTSFWMMGMASIALLPLLGLTLNVMVHRVLFILLILWGLGVPMLSYISFLAQAEAQGYLVPSGARVLLFGEQMLHVPKCL
;
A
#
# COMPACT_ATOMS: atom_id res chain seq x y z
N MET A 1 -16.31 -26.62 12.81
CA MET A 1 -16.71 -25.56 11.87
C MET A 1 -16.93 -26.20 10.50
N ASN A 2 -18.04 -25.92 9.81
CA ASN A 2 -18.31 -26.52 8.50
C ASN A 2 -17.57 -25.76 7.38
N ARG A 3 -17.15 -26.45 6.31
CA ARG A 3 -16.27 -25.89 5.26
C ARG A 3 -16.83 -24.60 4.63
N SER A 4 -18.15 -24.54 4.45
CA SER A 4 -18.84 -23.35 3.91
C SER A 4 -18.72 -22.12 4.80
N VAL A 5 -18.72 -22.29 6.13
CA VAL A 5 -18.56 -21.19 7.09
C VAL A 5 -17.13 -20.64 7.00
N ALA A 6 -16.13 -21.50 6.89
CA ALA A 6 -14.73 -21.09 6.75
C ALA A 6 -14.52 -20.24 5.48
N ILE A 7 -15.09 -20.68 4.35
CA ILE A 7 -14.99 -19.95 3.07
C ILE A 7 -15.71 -18.61 3.15
N ALA A 8 -16.90 -18.56 3.75
CA ALA A 8 -17.65 -17.31 3.91
C ALA A 8 -16.87 -16.29 4.75
N VAL A 9 -16.30 -16.72 5.88
CA VAL A 9 -15.47 -15.86 6.74
C VAL A 9 -14.24 -15.35 5.96
N LEU A 10 -13.49 -16.24 5.31
CA LEU A 10 -12.32 -15.86 4.52
C LEU A 10 -12.68 -14.93 3.36
N GLY A 11 -13.83 -15.14 2.72
CA GLY A 11 -14.34 -14.28 1.66
C GLY A 11 -14.65 -12.86 2.15
N VAL A 12 -15.36 -12.74 3.29
CA VAL A 12 -15.65 -11.42 3.90
C VAL A 12 -14.36 -10.70 4.28
N PHE A 13 -13.44 -11.37 4.97
CA PHE A 13 -12.15 -10.75 5.32
C PHE A 13 -11.34 -10.38 4.08
N GLY A 14 -11.33 -11.23 3.04
CA GLY A 14 -10.69 -10.93 1.76
C GLY A 14 -11.23 -9.66 1.13
N LEU A 15 -12.56 -9.48 1.11
CA LEU A 15 -13.19 -8.26 0.62
C LEU A 15 -12.81 -7.03 1.45
N LEU A 16 -12.73 -7.15 2.78
CA LEU A 16 -12.29 -6.05 3.65
C LEU A 16 -10.84 -5.64 3.36
N PHE A 17 -9.92 -6.61 3.17
CA PHE A 17 -8.53 -6.32 2.81
C PHE A 17 -8.39 -5.71 1.42
N LEU A 18 -9.22 -6.13 0.46
CA LEU A 18 -9.30 -5.47 -0.85
C LEU A 18 -9.83 -4.03 -0.73
N GLY A 19 -10.83 -3.81 0.13
CA GLY A 19 -11.34 -2.47 0.44
C GLY A 19 -10.26 -1.56 1.04
N ALA A 20 -9.48 -2.08 2.00
CA ALA A 20 -8.33 -1.36 2.56
C ALA A 20 -7.28 -1.04 1.49
N ALA A 21 -6.93 -2.02 0.63
CA ALA A 21 -5.98 -1.80 -0.46
C ALA A 21 -6.47 -0.77 -1.48
N TRP A 22 -7.76 -0.78 -1.79
CA TRP A 22 -8.37 0.22 -2.65
C TRP A 22 -8.31 1.62 -2.03
N TRP A 23 -8.59 1.75 -0.74
CA TRP A 23 -8.46 3.02 -0.02
C TRP A 23 -7.01 3.52 -0.03
N GLY A 24 -6.04 2.66 0.28
CA GLY A 24 -4.63 3.02 0.18
C GLY A 24 -4.24 3.52 -1.22
N TRP A 25 -4.76 2.85 -2.25
CA TRP A 25 -4.53 3.24 -3.66
C TRP A 25 -5.22 4.55 -4.05
N SER A 26 -6.42 4.84 -3.54
CA SER A 26 -7.10 6.10 -3.83
C SER A 26 -6.33 7.28 -3.26
N ASP A 27 -5.82 7.16 -2.04
CA ASP A 27 -5.08 8.22 -1.36
C ASP A 27 -3.73 8.46 -2.07
N PHE A 28 -3.02 7.38 -2.41
CA PHE A 28 -1.81 7.46 -3.22
C PHE A 28 -2.02 8.22 -4.54
N ARG A 29 -3.10 7.92 -5.27
CA ARG A 29 -3.41 8.64 -6.51
C ARG A 29 -3.74 10.10 -6.26
N ALA A 30 -4.54 10.39 -5.24
CA ALA A 30 -4.88 11.76 -4.87
C ALA A 30 -3.63 12.59 -4.56
N TRP A 31 -2.67 12.04 -3.81
CA TRP A 31 -1.41 12.73 -3.52
C TRP A 31 -0.55 12.93 -4.75
N ARG A 32 -0.45 11.94 -5.64
CA ARG A 32 0.29 12.11 -6.91
C ARG A 32 -0.31 13.23 -7.76
N THR A 33 -1.64 13.31 -7.83
CA THR A 33 -2.33 14.40 -8.51
C THR A 33 -2.07 15.74 -7.81
N ALA A 34 -2.12 15.78 -6.47
CA ALA A 34 -1.84 17.00 -5.71
C ALA A 34 -0.38 17.48 -5.85
N VAL A 35 0.58 16.55 -5.90
CA VAL A 35 2.00 16.83 -6.19
C VAL A 35 2.14 17.42 -7.60
N ALA A 36 1.52 16.79 -8.60
CA ALA A 36 1.54 17.30 -9.98
C ALA A 36 0.83 18.65 -10.15
N ALA A 37 -0.20 18.91 -9.34
CA ALA A 37 -0.92 20.18 -9.27
C ALA A 37 -0.28 21.19 -8.31
N CYS A 38 0.87 20.86 -7.71
CA CYS A 38 1.63 21.78 -6.88
C CYS A 38 0.87 22.31 -5.66
N THR A 39 0.03 21.47 -5.06
CA THR A 39 -0.83 21.84 -3.92
C THR A 39 -0.03 21.93 -2.61
N THR A 40 -0.20 23.01 -1.84
CA THR A 40 0.46 23.20 -0.54
C THR A 40 -0.52 23.75 0.51
N PRO A 41 -0.51 23.22 1.76
CA PRO A 41 0.30 22.09 2.23
C PRO A 41 -0.25 20.75 1.71
N LEU A 42 0.65 19.78 1.51
CA LEU A 42 0.26 18.41 1.15
C LEU A 42 0.36 17.51 2.39
N VAL A 43 -0.79 17.02 2.86
CA VAL A 43 -0.85 16.07 3.98
C VAL A 43 -0.98 14.66 3.41
N ILE A 44 -0.08 13.77 3.84
CA ILE A 44 -0.08 12.36 3.49
C ILE A 44 -0.22 11.52 4.76
N ASP A 45 -0.99 10.44 4.70
CA ASP A 45 -1.01 9.43 5.77
C ASP A 45 -0.25 8.19 5.31
N GLN A 46 0.94 7.98 5.86
CA GLN A 46 1.79 6.87 5.45
C GLN A 46 1.15 5.49 5.66
N THR A 47 0.12 5.38 6.52
CA THR A 47 -0.64 4.13 6.69
C THR A 47 -1.24 3.64 5.36
N SER A 48 -1.61 4.55 4.45
CA SER A 48 -2.24 4.21 3.18
C SER A 48 -1.34 3.39 2.26
N PHE A 49 -0.03 3.64 2.28
CA PHE A 49 0.93 2.83 1.52
C PHE A 49 0.92 1.38 2.03
N TRP A 50 0.87 1.18 3.35
CA TRP A 50 0.75 -0.15 3.94
C TRP A 50 -0.58 -0.82 3.59
N MET A 51 -1.67 -0.05 3.55
CA MET A 51 -2.97 -0.57 3.15
C MET A 51 -2.97 -1.11 1.72
N MET A 52 -2.24 -0.50 0.78
CA MET A 52 -2.06 -1.04 -0.58
C MET A 52 -1.45 -2.45 -0.58
N GLY A 53 -0.58 -2.76 0.39
CA GLY A 53 0.01 -4.08 0.57
C GLY A 53 -1.00 -5.15 1.02
N MET A 54 -2.12 -4.77 1.63
CA MET A 54 -3.13 -5.69 2.18
C MET A 54 -3.83 -6.56 1.14
N ALA A 55 -3.75 -6.19 -0.14
CA ALA A 55 -4.20 -7.04 -1.23
C ALA A 55 -3.52 -8.43 -1.21
N SER A 56 -2.29 -8.55 -0.67
CA SER A 56 -1.64 -9.85 -0.51
C SER A 56 -2.36 -10.76 0.50
N ILE A 57 -2.98 -10.19 1.54
CA ILE A 57 -3.73 -10.94 2.55
C ILE A 57 -5.02 -11.50 1.94
N ALA A 58 -5.69 -10.72 1.09
CA ALA A 58 -6.88 -11.17 0.38
C ALA A 58 -6.62 -12.39 -0.53
N LEU A 59 -5.36 -12.60 -0.93
CA LEU A 59 -4.93 -13.70 -1.78
C LEU A 59 -4.43 -14.94 -0.99
N LEU A 60 -4.31 -14.87 0.34
CA LEU A 60 -3.93 -16.03 1.17
C LEU A 60 -4.80 -17.27 0.94
N PRO A 61 -6.13 -17.18 0.72
CA PRO A 61 -6.95 -18.35 0.40
C PRO A 61 -6.46 -19.13 -0.84
N LEU A 62 -5.74 -18.49 -1.77
CA LEU A 62 -5.17 -19.16 -2.95
C LEU A 62 -4.11 -20.20 -2.58
N LEU A 63 -3.47 -20.09 -1.42
CA LEU A 63 -2.55 -21.12 -0.93
C LEU A 63 -3.27 -22.47 -0.80
N GLY A 64 -4.53 -22.46 -0.36
CA GLY A 64 -5.33 -23.68 -0.21
C GLY A 64 -5.75 -24.37 -1.51
N LEU A 65 -5.41 -23.83 -2.69
CA LEU A 65 -5.79 -24.39 -4.00
C LEU A 65 -4.83 -25.47 -4.52
N THR A 66 -3.64 -25.58 -3.94
CA THR A 66 -2.64 -26.56 -4.34
C THR A 66 -2.28 -27.44 -3.16
N LEU A 67 -1.83 -28.67 -3.40
CA LEU A 67 -1.19 -29.52 -2.37
C LEU A 67 0.33 -29.61 -2.59
N ASN A 68 0.83 -29.04 -3.69
CA ASN A 68 2.24 -29.06 -4.01
C ASN A 68 3.00 -28.05 -3.13
N VAL A 69 3.97 -28.55 -2.36
CA VAL A 69 4.78 -27.77 -1.42
C VAL A 69 5.61 -26.70 -2.13
N MET A 70 6.14 -26.98 -3.32
CA MET A 70 6.94 -26.00 -4.07
C MET A 70 6.07 -24.84 -4.55
N VAL A 71 4.87 -25.14 -5.08
CA VAL A 71 3.92 -24.11 -5.51
C VAL A 71 3.48 -23.26 -4.32
N HIS A 72 3.18 -23.87 -3.18
CA HIS A 72 2.89 -23.16 -1.94
C HIS A 72 4.00 -22.22 -1.50
N ARG A 73 5.26 -22.69 -1.50
CA ARG A 73 6.42 -21.86 -1.13
C ARG A 73 6.56 -20.65 -2.03
N VAL A 74 6.44 -20.86 -3.35
CA VAL A 74 6.51 -19.77 -4.33
C VAL A 74 5.39 -18.76 -4.11
N LEU A 75 4.14 -19.23 -3.97
CA LEU A 75 3.00 -18.35 -3.71
C LEU A 75 3.19 -17.56 -2.42
N PHE A 76 3.63 -18.20 -1.34
CA PHE A 76 3.86 -17.54 -0.06
C PHE A 76 4.95 -16.45 -0.15
N ILE A 77 6.06 -16.75 -0.84
CA ILE A 77 7.12 -15.77 -1.10
C ILE A 77 6.55 -14.58 -1.89
N LEU A 78 5.78 -14.84 -2.95
CA LEU A 78 5.17 -13.77 -3.76
C LEU A 78 4.23 -12.90 -2.93
N LEU A 79 3.45 -13.47 -2.02
CA LEU A 79 2.56 -12.71 -1.13
C LEU A 79 3.33 -11.83 -0.15
N ILE A 80 4.45 -12.31 0.40
CA ILE A 80 5.34 -11.50 1.25
C ILE A 80 5.96 -10.37 0.44
N LEU A 81 6.52 -10.69 -0.72
CA LEU A 81 7.13 -9.70 -1.61
C LEU A 81 6.12 -8.64 -2.05
N TRP A 82 4.87 -9.02 -2.31
CA TRP A 82 3.79 -8.07 -2.57
C TRP A 82 3.50 -7.21 -1.35
N GLY A 83 3.24 -7.85 -0.20
CA GLY A 83 2.81 -7.17 1.02
C GLY A 83 3.81 -6.14 1.54
N LEU A 84 5.11 -6.37 1.31
CA LEU A 84 6.18 -5.45 1.71
C LEU A 84 6.66 -4.56 0.56
N GLY A 85 6.75 -5.13 -0.65
CA GLY A 85 7.28 -4.45 -1.81
C GLY A 85 6.34 -3.37 -2.34
N VAL A 86 5.02 -3.62 -2.39
CA VAL A 86 4.06 -2.62 -2.89
C VAL A 86 4.07 -1.34 -2.03
N PRO A 87 3.94 -1.39 -0.69
CA PRO A 87 4.05 -0.20 0.14
C PRO A 87 5.37 0.54 -0.04
N MET A 88 6.49 -0.19 -0.05
CA MET A 88 7.81 0.42 -0.10
C MET A 88 8.09 1.08 -1.45
N LEU A 89 7.78 0.39 -2.55
CA LEU A 89 7.98 0.94 -3.90
C LEU A 89 7.03 2.10 -4.20
N SER A 90 5.76 2.01 -3.78
CA SER A 90 4.81 3.12 -3.95
C SER A 90 5.27 4.36 -3.17
N TYR A 91 5.72 4.20 -1.93
CA TYR A 91 6.28 5.30 -1.14
C TYR A 91 7.53 5.92 -1.75
N ILE A 92 8.53 5.10 -2.14
CA ILE A 92 9.74 5.58 -2.81
C ILE A 92 9.38 6.34 -4.09
N SER A 93 8.47 5.80 -4.90
CA SER A 93 8.05 6.45 -6.14
C SER A 93 7.32 7.77 -5.92
N PHE A 94 6.56 7.88 -4.82
CA PHE A 94 5.87 9.11 -4.43
C PHE A 94 6.87 10.17 -3.95
N LEU A 95 7.79 9.80 -3.05
CA LEU A 95 8.81 10.71 -2.55
C LEU A 95 9.69 11.24 -3.69
N ALA A 96 10.13 10.38 -4.60
CA ALA A 96 10.92 10.80 -5.76
C ALA A 96 10.16 11.82 -6.63
N GLN A 97 8.85 11.66 -6.79
CA GLN A 97 8.02 12.65 -7.51
C GLN A 97 7.87 13.94 -6.73
N ALA A 98 7.64 13.88 -5.41
CA ALA A 98 7.51 15.06 -4.57
C ALA A 98 8.82 15.86 -4.54
N GLU A 99 9.97 15.21 -4.36
CA GLU A 99 11.29 15.85 -4.40
C GLU A 99 11.57 16.48 -5.77
N ALA A 100 11.19 15.80 -6.87
CA ALA A 100 11.32 16.34 -8.23
C ALA A 100 10.47 17.61 -8.44
N GLN A 101 9.36 17.76 -7.72
CA GLN A 101 8.50 18.95 -7.73
C GLN A 101 8.91 19.99 -6.67
N GLY A 102 10.03 19.79 -5.97
CA GLY A 102 10.58 20.73 -5.01
C GLY A 102 9.97 20.67 -3.60
N TYR A 103 9.24 19.60 -3.26
CA TYR A 103 8.76 19.41 -1.89
C TYR A 103 9.93 19.15 -0.93
N LEU A 104 9.93 19.85 0.20
CA LEU A 104 10.84 19.61 1.31
C LEU A 104 10.37 18.37 2.06
N VAL A 105 11.10 17.28 1.92
CA VAL A 105 10.86 16.02 2.62
C VAL A 105 11.66 15.99 3.92
N PRO A 106 11.00 16.03 5.11
CA PRO A 106 11.68 15.87 6.39
C PRO A 106 12.46 14.55 6.45
N SER A 107 13.56 14.49 7.20
CA SER A 107 14.33 13.24 7.39
C SER A 107 13.48 12.10 7.96
N GLY A 108 12.53 12.42 8.86
CA GLY A 108 11.55 11.46 9.40
C GLY A 108 10.57 10.92 8.36
N ALA A 109 10.32 11.67 7.28
CA ALA A 109 9.47 11.27 6.15
C ALA A 109 10.27 10.61 5.01
N ARG A 110 11.50 10.15 5.27
CA ARG A 110 12.27 9.30 4.33
C ARG A 110 12.14 7.81 4.64
N VAL A 111 11.62 7.48 5.82
CA VAL A 111 11.36 6.11 6.24
C VAL A 111 9.85 5.91 6.21
N LEU A 112 9.42 4.82 5.58
CA LEU A 112 8.02 4.43 5.59
C LEU A 112 7.65 3.94 6.99
N LEU A 113 6.96 4.80 7.73
CA LEU A 113 6.43 4.54 9.06
C LEU A 113 4.90 4.57 9.01
N PHE A 114 4.26 4.64 10.17
CA PHE A 114 2.84 4.90 10.30
C PHE A 114 2.59 6.36 10.67
N GLY A 115 1.47 6.91 10.21
CA GLY A 115 0.96 8.20 10.60
C GLY A 115 1.10 9.28 9.54
N GLU A 116 0.58 10.45 9.89
CA GLU A 116 0.52 11.59 9.01
C GLU A 116 1.87 12.31 8.89
N GLN A 117 2.13 12.84 7.70
CA GLN A 117 3.23 13.75 7.41
C GLN A 117 2.72 14.91 6.59
N MET A 118 3.22 16.11 6.89
CA MET A 118 2.96 17.30 6.11
C MET A 118 4.19 17.62 5.27
N LEU A 119 4.01 17.73 3.96
CA LEU A 119 5.02 18.15 3.02
C LEU A 119 4.75 19.60 2.60
N HIS A 120 5.82 20.38 2.54
CA HIS A 120 5.77 21.79 2.16
C HIS A 120 6.64 22.03 0.91
N VAL A 121 6.22 22.94 0.05
CA VAL A 121 7.01 23.43 -1.08
C VAL A 121 7.27 24.92 -0.90
N PRO A 122 8.53 25.39 -0.98
CA PRO A 122 8.83 26.81 -0.91
C PRO A 122 8.48 27.55 -2.21
N LYS A 123 8.61 26.91 -3.38
CA LYS A 123 8.17 27.42 -4.68
C LYS A 123 7.85 26.27 -5.63
N CYS A 124 6.66 26.26 -6.18
CA CYS A 124 6.38 25.50 -7.39
C CYS A 124 6.94 26.29 -8.58
N LEU A 125 7.84 25.66 -9.33
CA LEU A 125 8.44 26.24 -10.54
C LEU A 125 7.47 26.14 -11.72
#